data_AF-A0A4Q3DSX0-F1
#
_entry.id   AF-A0A4Q3DSX0-F1
#
_cell.length_a   1.000
_cell.length_b   1.000
_cell.length_c   1.000
_cell.angle_alpha   90.00
_cell.angle_beta   90.00
_cell.angle_gamma   90.00
#
_symmetry.space_group_name_H-M   'P 1'
#
loop_
_entity.id
_entity.type
_entity.pdbx_description
1 polymer ?
#
loop_
_entity_poly.entity_id
_entity_poly.type
_entity_poly.pdbx_seq_one_letter_code
_entity_poly.pdbx_strand_id
1 'polypeptide(L)'
;MRIKILLAIAGIVFSLNSYSQTHANEIGLQSDNDSFLAQGSDRYYTNGIFIHYRRALSVDSLKLKNKVLGFELGQKIFNPQTGGIPNVSYVDRPFAGYLYAGANMNYLYSNESNLKFGARIGMIGPGALGKEAQTVIHNTFGFYTLQGWEYQIKNNLQLNLSAEYNRLLARTSAADISLNTNADLGTGFTGAGAGVT
;
A
#
# COMPACT_ATOMS: atom_id res chain seq x y z
N MET A 1 20.54 -19.95 -15.61
CA MET A 1 20.85 -18.58 -15.12
C MET A 1 20.90 -17.54 -16.23
N ARG A 2 21.52 -17.81 -17.39
CA ARG A 2 21.68 -16.84 -18.50
C ARG A 2 20.38 -16.39 -19.19
N ILE A 3 19.37 -17.25 -19.30
CA ILE A 3 18.07 -16.92 -19.93
C ILE A 3 17.22 -15.96 -19.07
N LYS A 4 17.30 -16.06 -17.74
CA LYS A 4 16.57 -15.17 -16.82
C LYS A 4 17.11 -13.73 -16.87
N ILE A 5 18.42 -13.57 -17.07
CA ILE A 5 19.08 -12.27 -17.24
C ILE A 5 18.73 -11.65 -18.60
N LEU A 6 18.64 -12.46 -19.67
CA LEU A 6 18.20 -12.00 -20.99
C LEU A 6 16.74 -11.53 -21.01
N LEU A 7 15.85 -12.18 -20.26
CA LEU A 7 14.46 -11.72 -20.09
C LEU A 7 14.35 -10.44 -19.25
N ALA A 8 15.19 -10.28 -18.22
CA ALA A 8 15.27 -9.05 -17.44
C ALA A 8 15.82 -7.86 -18.26
N ILE A 9 16.79 -8.11 -19.14
CA ILE A 9 17.33 -7.10 -20.05
C ILE A 9 16.36 -6.79 -21.21
N ALA A 10 15.64 -7.79 -21.74
CA ALA A 10 14.60 -7.57 -22.75
C ALA A 10 13.42 -6.73 -22.22
N GLY A 11 13.12 -6.82 -20.92
CA GLY A 11 12.13 -5.95 -20.27
C GLY A 11 12.56 -4.48 -20.16
N ILE A 12 13.86 -4.20 -20.17
CA ILE A 12 14.43 -2.84 -20.07
C ILE A 12 14.47 -2.14 -21.45
N VAL A 13 14.47 -2.90 -22.56
CA VAL A 13 14.68 -2.36 -23.92
C VAL A 13 13.37 -2.09 -24.69
N PHE A 14 12.19 -2.35 -24.09
CA PHE A 14 10.92 -1.81 -24.60
C PHE A 14 10.75 -0.34 -24.18
N SER A 15 11.68 0.52 -24.61
CA SER A 15 11.42 1.95 -24.77
C SER A 15 10.45 2.16 -25.93
N LEU A 16 9.19 1.83 -25.68
CA LEU A 16 8.08 2.24 -26.55
C LEU A 16 8.01 3.76 -26.49
N ASN A 17 7.87 4.37 -27.67
CA ASN A 17 7.48 5.75 -27.87
C ASN A 17 6.33 6.11 -26.92
N SER A 18 6.68 6.70 -25.78
CA SER A 18 5.74 7.10 -24.77
C SER A 18 5.22 8.47 -25.19
N TYR A 19 4.09 8.47 -25.89
CA TYR A 19 3.34 9.69 -26.14
C TYR A 19 2.91 10.26 -24.79
N SER A 20 3.12 11.56 -24.59
CA SER A 20 2.60 12.28 -23.43
C SER A 20 1.08 12.12 -23.38
N GLN A 21 0.59 11.22 -22.54
CA GLN A 21 -0.84 11.11 -22.28
C GLN A 21 -1.28 12.35 -21.53
N THR A 22 -2.48 12.83 -21.84
CA THR A 22 -3.18 13.84 -21.03
C THR A 22 -3.02 13.50 -19.54
N HIS A 23 -2.53 14.44 -18.72
CA HIS A 23 -2.24 14.30 -17.28
C HIS A 23 -3.45 13.96 -16.39
N ALA A 24 -4.58 13.59 -17.00
CA ALA A 24 -5.80 13.28 -16.32
C ALA A 24 -5.88 11.83 -15.84
N ASN A 25 -5.02 10.92 -16.29
CA ASN A 25 -5.07 9.50 -15.91
C ASN A 25 -3.68 8.99 -15.52
N GLU A 26 -3.62 8.16 -14.47
CA GLU A 26 -2.42 7.50 -13.98
C GLU A 26 -2.76 6.03 -13.68
N ILE A 27 -1.96 5.10 -14.18
CA ILE A 27 -1.93 3.71 -13.71
C ILE A 27 -0.57 3.50 -13.05
N GLY A 28 -0.56 2.90 -11.88
CA GLY A 28 0.67 2.63 -11.16
C GLY A 28 0.69 1.26 -10.49
N LEU A 29 1.91 0.77 -10.30
CA LEU A 29 2.23 -0.40 -9.51
C LEU A 29 3.20 0.05 -8.42
N GLN A 30 2.89 -0.27 -7.17
CA GLN A 30 3.77 -0.05 -6.03
C GLN A 30 4.06 -1.39 -5.35
N SER A 31 5.30 -1.55 -4.90
CA SER A 31 5.71 -2.65 -4.05
C SER A 31 6.46 -2.11 -2.84
N ASP A 32 6.06 -2.57 -1.67
CA ASP A 32 6.78 -2.38 -0.42
C ASP A 32 7.39 -3.73 -0.01
N ASN A 33 8.63 -3.73 0.46
CA ASN A 33 9.24 -4.94 1.01
C ASN A 33 10.35 -4.59 2.00
N ASP A 34 10.37 -5.22 3.17
CA ASP A 34 11.42 -4.98 4.17
C ASP A 34 12.80 -5.53 3.73
N SER A 35 12.83 -6.49 2.79
CA SER A 35 14.07 -6.94 2.14
C SER A 35 14.79 -5.85 1.34
N PHE A 36 14.12 -4.76 0.94
CA PHE A 36 14.76 -3.64 0.23
C PHE A 36 15.80 -2.91 1.07
N LEU A 37 15.75 -3.07 2.40
CA LEU A 37 16.77 -2.56 3.31
C LEU A 37 18.02 -3.45 3.36
N ALA A 38 18.01 -4.63 2.72
CA ALA A 38 19.07 -5.64 2.75
C ALA A 38 19.49 -6.08 4.17
N GLN A 39 18.60 -5.90 5.16
CA GLN A 39 18.84 -6.27 6.57
C GLN A 39 18.38 -7.69 6.92
N GLY A 40 17.76 -8.41 5.97
CA GLY A 40 17.23 -9.75 6.22
C GLY A 40 16.10 -9.76 7.25
N SER A 41 15.27 -8.72 7.26
CA SER A 41 14.03 -8.67 8.03
C SER A 41 12.92 -9.36 7.26
N ASP A 42 12.00 -9.99 8.00
CA ASP A 42 10.72 -10.49 7.48
C ASP A 42 9.71 -10.43 8.64
N ARG A 43 9.60 -9.24 9.25
CA ARG A 43 8.99 -9.03 10.57
C ARG A 43 7.85 -8.03 10.50
N TYR A 44 6.77 -8.31 11.21
CA TYR A 44 5.62 -7.41 11.32
C TYR A 44 5.02 -7.06 9.95
N TYR A 45 5.23 -5.85 9.41
CA TYR A 45 4.85 -5.54 8.02
C TYR A 45 6.02 -5.89 7.10
N THR A 46 5.88 -6.98 6.36
CA THR A 46 6.96 -7.51 5.51
C THR A 46 6.80 -7.11 4.05
N ASN A 47 5.57 -7.09 3.53
CA ASN A 47 5.34 -6.88 2.11
C ASN A 47 3.99 -6.23 1.80
N GLY A 48 3.99 -5.41 0.76
CA GLY A 48 2.80 -4.87 0.12
C GLY A 48 2.95 -4.86 -1.40
N ILE A 49 1.85 -5.12 -2.11
CA ILE A 49 1.74 -4.89 -3.55
C ILE A 49 0.42 -4.17 -3.83
N PHE A 50 0.49 -3.11 -4.63
CA PHE A 50 -0.64 -2.23 -4.89
C PHE A 50 -0.69 -1.91 -6.37
N ILE A 51 -1.86 -2.06 -6.97
CA ILE A 51 -2.17 -1.60 -8.32
C ILE A 51 -3.20 -0.51 -8.17
N HIS A 52 -2.91 0.67 -8.71
CA HIS A 52 -3.82 1.80 -8.62
C HIS A 52 -4.10 2.42 -9.98
N TYR A 53 -5.31 2.96 -10.10
CA TYR A 53 -5.71 3.84 -11.18
C TYR A 53 -6.22 5.14 -10.57
N ARG A 54 -5.73 6.27 -11.07
CA ARG A 54 -6.15 7.60 -10.63
C ARG A 54 -6.58 8.43 -11.82
N ARG A 55 -7.61 9.24 -11.62
CA ARG A 55 -8.14 10.16 -12.61
C ARG A 55 -8.33 11.55 -12.01
N ALA A 56 -7.68 12.55 -12.60
CA ALA A 56 -8.00 13.95 -12.34
C ALA A 56 -9.34 14.28 -13.01
N LEU A 57 -10.25 14.86 -12.22
CA LEU A 57 -11.57 15.28 -12.61
C LEU A 57 -11.58 16.78 -12.90
N SER A 58 -12.49 17.23 -13.76
CA SER A 58 -12.69 18.66 -13.99
C SER A 58 -13.15 19.36 -12.71
N VAL A 59 -12.65 20.57 -12.52
CA VAL A 59 -12.99 21.41 -11.37
C VAL A 59 -13.48 22.74 -11.90
N ASP A 60 -14.70 23.10 -11.51
CA ASP A 60 -15.33 24.38 -11.83
C ASP A 60 -15.50 25.19 -10.53
N SER A 61 -14.37 25.54 -9.91
CA SER A 61 -14.33 26.30 -8.66
C SER A 61 -12.99 26.98 -8.47
N LEU A 62 -13.00 28.26 -8.08
CA LEU A 62 -11.78 29.01 -7.74
C LEU A 62 -11.11 28.53 -6.43
N LYS A 63 -11.86 27.84 -5.56
CA LYS A 63 -11.36 27.37 -4.25
C LYS A 63 -10.70 25.99 -4.33
N LEU A 64 -11.00 25.21 -5.36
CA LEU A 64 -10.51 23.84 -5.54
C LEU A 64 -9.56 23.84 -6.74
N LYS A 65 -8.30 23.49 -6.52
CA LYS A 65 -7.28 23.43 -7.59
C LYS A 65 -7.32 22.09 -8.32
N ASN A 66 -7.57 21.01 -7.61
CA ASN A 66 -7.58 19.68 -8.18
C ASN A 66 -8.57 18.76 -7.45
N LYS A 67 -9.12 17.80 -8.18
CA LYS A 67 -9.99 16.74 -7.66
C LYS A 67 -9.58 15.44 -8.32
N VAL A 68 -9.15 14.46 -7.53
CA VAL A 68 -8.63 13.18 -8.04
C VAL A 68 -9.45 12.03 -7.49
N LEU A 69 -10.04 11.24 -8.38
CA LEU A 69 -10.66 9.95 -8.06
C LEU A 69 -9.61 8.86 -8.19
N GLY A 70 -9.47 8.01 -7.17
CA GLY A 70 -8.55 6.88 -7.16
C GLY A 70 -9.26 5.56 -6.92
N PHE A 71 -8.77 4.51 -7.55
CA PHE A 71 -9.11 3.12 -7.28
C PHE A 71 -7.82 2.33 -7.02
N GLU A 72 -7.88 1.37 -6.11
CA GLU A 72 -6.72 0.57 -5.71
C GLU A 72 -7.14 -0.87 -5.43
N LEU A 73 -6.32 -1.81 -5.89
CA LEU A 73 -6.29 -3.20 -5.41
C LEU A 73 -4.98 -3.39 -4.67
N GLY A 74 -5.05 -3.79 -3.40
CA GLY A 74 -3.88 -3.90 -2.54
C GLY A 74 -3.87 -5.22 -1.79
N GLN A 75 -2.69 -5.83 -1.68
CA GLN A 75 -2.41 -6.92 -0.76
C GLN A 75 -1.29 -6.50 0.20
N LYS A 76 -1.52 -6.68 1.50
CA LYS A 76 -0.52 -6.48 2.56
C LYS A 76 -0.29 -7.80 3.28
N ILE A 77 0.95 -8.11 3.61
CA ILE A 77 1.36 -9.33 4.29
C ILE A 77 2.05 -8.94 5.60
N PHE A 78 1.67 -9.64 6.65
CA PHE A 78 2.21 -9.46 7.97
C PHE A 78 2.65 -10.77 8.61
N ASN A 79 3.78 -10.72 9.29
CA ASN A 79 4.39 -11.85 9.97
C ASN A 79 4.51 -11.61 11.48
N PRO A 80 4.73 -12.67 12.27
CA PRO A 80 5.31 -12.60 13.60
C PRO A 80 6.69 -11.91 13.60
N GLN A 81 7.30 -11.80 14.78
CA GLN A 81 8.70 -11.36 14.92
C GLN A 81 9.72 -12.22 14.17
N THR A 82 9.34 -13.43 13.73
CA THR A 82 10.14 -14.33 12.89
C THR A 82 9.24 -15.17 11.98
N GLY A 83 9.71 -15.48 10.78
CA GLY A 83 9.03 -16.37 9.84
C GLY A 83 9.23 -17.87 10.13
N GLY A 84 10.07 -18.22 11.11
CA GLY A 84 10.30 -19.59 11.56
C GLY A 84 9.65 -19.86 12.91
N ILE A 85 8.38 -20.27 12.93
CA ILE A 85 7.63 -20.54 14.15
C ILE A 85 7.52 -22.05 14.39
N PRO A 86 8.25 -22.62 15.36
CA PRO A 86 8.19 -24.06 15.65
C PRO A 86 6.92 -24.47 16.42
N ASN A 87 6.28 -23.54 17.13
CA ASN A 87 5.08 -23.79 17.93
C ASN A 87 4.26 -22.50 18.11
N VAL A 88 2.93 -22.62 18.20
CA VAL A 88 1.99 -21.50 18.39
C VAL A 88 2.33 -20.58 19.57
N SER A 89 2.97 -21.10 20.62
CA SER A 89 3.42 -20.31 21.79
C SER A 89 4.46 -19.24 21.46
N TYR A 90 5.16 -19.35 20.32
CA TYR A 90 6.12 -18.35 19.85
C TYR A 90 5.49 -17.28 18.94
N VAL A 91 4.19 -17.36 18.68
CA VAL A 91 3.44 -16.39 17.87
C VAL A 91 3.11 -15.17 18.73
N ASP A 92 3.91 -14.11 18.60
CA ASP A 92 3.69 -12.82 19.25
C ASP A 92 2.57 -12.03 18.55
N ARG A 93 2.53 -12.08 17.22
CA ARG A 93 1.34 -11.76 16.42
C ARG A 93 1.12 -12.85 15.36
N PRO A 94 -0.13 -13.17 15.02
CA PRO A 94 -0.42 -14.10 13.94
C PRO A 94 0.09 -13.59 12.59
N PHE A 95 0.44 -14.53 11.72
CA PHE A 95 0.51 -14.25 10.29
C PHE A 95 -0.84 -13.72 9.79
N ALA A 96 -0.81 -12.79 8.86
CA ALA A 96 -2.02 -12.25 8.25
C ALA A 96 -1.73 -11.75 6.82
N GLY A 97 -2.57 -12.16 5.88
CA GLY A 97 -2.77 -11.41 4.63
C GLY A 97 -3.95 -10.46 4.79
N TYR A 98 -3.87 -9.29 4.15
CA TYR A 98 -4.99 -8.36 3.96
C TYR A 98 -5.09 -8.00 2.48
N LEU A 99 -6.13 -8.47 1.81
CA LEU A 99 -6.42 -8.20 0.39
C LEU A 99 -7.65 -7.30 0.32
N TYR A 100 -7.58 -6.19 -0.42
CA TYR A 100 -8.68 -5.26 -0.52
C TYR A 100 -8.79 -4.60 -1.89
N ALA A 101 -10.00 -4.11 -2.16
CA ALA A 101 -10.30 -3.11 -3.15
C ALA A 101 -10.70 -1.81 -2.47
N GLY A 102 -10.23 -0.69 -2.97
CA GLY A 102 -10.48 0.62 -2.41
C GLY A 102 -10.80 1.66 -3.48
N ALA A 103 -11.58 2.65 -3.07
CA ALA A 103 -11.78 3.88 -3.82
C ALA A 103 -11.50 5.07 -2.91
N ASN A 104 -10.98 6.16 -3.47
CA ASN A 104 -10.76 7.39 -2.75
C ASN A 104 -11.03 8.61 -3.62
N MET A 105 -11.38 9.72 -2.97
CA MET A 105 -11.54 11.03 -3.58
C MET A 105 -10.66 12.01 -2.83
N ASN A 106 -9.74 12.65 -3.54
CA ASN A 106 -8.84 13.66 -3.00
C ASN A 106 -9.18 15.04 -3.56
N TYR A 107 -9.32 16.02 -2.67
CA TYR A 107 -9.62 17.42 -2.97
C TYR A 107 -8.44 18.27 -2.57
N LEU A 108 -7.81 18.95 -3.53
CA LEU A 108 -6.71 19.89 -3.28
C LEU A 108 -7.22 21.32 -3.40
N TYR A 109 -7.16 22.07 -2.31
CA TYR A 109 -7.69 23.43 -2.24
C TYR A 109 -6.63 24.49 -2.56
N SER A 110 -7.10 25.67 -2.96
CA SER A 110 -6.24 26.81 -3.31
C SER A 110 -5.40 27.34 -2.15
N ASN A 111 -5.85 27.11 -0.92
CA ASN A 111 -5.16 27.47 0.33
C ASN A 111 -4.15 26.42 0.79
N GLU A 112 -3.73 25.51 -0.09
CA GLU A 112 -2.70 24.48 0.19
C GLU A 112 -3.10 23.50 1.30
N SER A 113 -4.39 23.30 1.47
CA SER A 113 -4.93 22.16 2.20
C SER A 113 -5.42 21.08 1.25
N ASN A 114 -5.40 19.83 1.71
CA ASN A 114 -6.06 18.74 1.03
C ASN A 114 -6.99 18.00 1.99
N LEU A 115 -8.07 17.46 1.42
CA LEU A 115 -9.03 16.61 2.11
C LEU A 115 -9.24 15.37 1.25
N LYS A 116 -9.06 14.19 1.84
CA LYS A 116 -9.19 12.92 1.14
C LYS A 116 -10.13 12.02 1.90
N PHE A 117 -11.09 11.43 1.18
CA PHE A 117 -11.98 10.42 1.71
C PHE A 117 -11.71 9.09 1.01
N GLY A 118 -11.75 8.00 1.77
CA GLY A 118 -11.52 6.65 1.26
C GLY A 118 -12.55 5.66 1.78
N ALA A 119 -12.81 4.64 0.97
CA ALA A 119 -13.56 3.45 1.37
C ALA A 119 -12.82 2.21 0.86
N ARG A 120 -12.74 1.18 1.69
CA ARG A 120 -12.09 -0.10 1.38
C ARG A 120 -13.00 -1.25 1.78
N ILE A 121 -13.09 -2.24 0.91
CA ILE A 121 -13.67 -3.55 1.19
C ILE A 121 -12.60 -4.61 0.95
N GLY A 122 -12.46 -5.56 1.85
CA GLY A 122 -11.44 -6.58 1.73
C GLY A 122 -11.62 -7.74 2.67
N MET A 123 -10.59 -8.56 2.78
CA MET A 123 -10.55 -9.73 3.66
C MET A 123 -9.20 -9.80 4.34
N ILE A 124 -9.22 -10.11 5.63
CA ILE A 124 -8.04 -10.55 6.39
C ILE A 124 -8.13 -12.07 6.56
N GLY A 125 -7.00 -12.78 6.46
CA GLY A 125 -6.91 -14.23 6.68
C GLY A 125 -6.60 -15.04 5.41
N PRO A 126 -6.84 -16.37 5.39
CA PRO A 126 -6.53 -17.23 4.25
C PRO A 126 -7.07 -16.74 2.89
N GLY A 127 -8.27 -16.17 2.86
CA GLY A 127 -8.88 -15.64 1.64
C GLY A 127 -8.20 -14.39 1.09
N ALA A 128 -7.26 -13.81 1.84
CA ALA A 128 -6.39 -12.75 1.36
C ALA A 128 -5.15 -13.25 0.61
N LEU A 129 -4.93 -14.56 0.52
CA LEU A 129 -3.86 -15.21 -0.25
C LEU A 129 -2.43 -14.78 0.14
N GLY A 130 -2.23 -14.41 1.42
CA GLY A 130 -0.93 -13.95 1.92
C GLY A 130 0.14 -15.04 1.91
N LYS A 131 -0.21 -16.26 2.33
CA LYS A 131 0.68 -17.42 2.33
C LYS A 131 1.20 -17.70 0.92
N GLU A 132 0.28 -17.75 -0.04
CA GLU A 132 0.55 -18.07 -1.43
C GLU A 132 1.49 -17.03 -2.05
N ALA A 133 1.17 -15.75 -1.87
CA ALA A 133 2.00 -14.65 -2.37
C ALA A 133 3.41 -14.67 -1.77
N GLN A 134 3.53 -14.79 -0.44
CA GLN A 134 4.83 -14.83 0.23
C GLN A 134 5.63 -16.08 -0.18
N THR A 135 4.99 -17.24 -0.31
CA THR A 135 5.63 -18.48 -0.78
C THR A 135 6.18 -18.32 -2.19
N VAL A 136 5.44 -17.68 -3.11
CA VAL A 136 5.92 -17.41 -4.47
C VAL A 136 7.16 -16.52 -4.44
N ILE A 137 7.15 -15.44 -3.66
CA ILE A 137 8.29 -14.53 -3.52
C ILE A 137 9.51 -15.29 -2.97
N HIS A 138 9.35 -16.00 -1.85
CA HIS A 138 10.46 -16.71 -1.21
C HIS A 138 11.06 -17.78 -2.12
N ASN A 139 10.23 -18.56 -2.80
CA ASN A 139 10.70 -19.58 -3.74
C ASN A 139 11.37 -18.97 -4.98
N THR A 140 10.88 -17.82 -5.45
CA THR A 140 11.43 -17.15 -6.64
C THR A 140 12.82 -16.58 -6.39
N PHE A 141 13.03 -15.98 -5.21
CA PHE A 141 14.27 -15.31 -4.83
C PHE A 141 15.20 -16.16 -3.96
N GLY A 142 14.80 -17.39 -3.61
CA GLY A 142 15.64 -18.32 -2.83
C GLY A 142 15.73 -17.95 -1.34
N PHE A 143 14.69 -17.33 -0.78
CA PHE A 143 14.59 -17.07 0.65
C PHE A 143 14.23 -18.34 1.42
N TYR A 144 14.38 -18.29 2.74
CA TYR A 144 14.09 -19.40 3.63
C TYR A 144 12.60 -19.78 3.62
N THR A 145 12.31 -21.04 3.97
CA THR A 145 10.94 -21.55 4.05
C THR A 145 10.25 -21.02 5.31
N LEU A 146 9.08 -20.44 5.12
CA LEU A 146 8.23 -19.94 6.20
C LEU A 146 7.48 -21.08 6.87
N GLN A 147 7.47 -21.08 8.21
CA GLN A 147 6.77 -22.03 9.06
C GLN A 147 5.90 -21.24 10.04
N GLY A 148 4.59 -21.54 10.11
CA GLY A 148 3.66 -20.84 10.99
C GLY A 148 2.44 -20.23 10.31
N TRP A 149 2.32 -20.29 8.98
CA TRP A 149 1.10 -19.88 8.26
C TRP A 149 -0.14 -20.71 8.65
N GLU A 150 0.05 -21.88 9.26
CA GLU A 150 -1.01 -22.67 9.92
C GLU A 150 -1.63 -21.96 11.13
N TYR A 151 -0.92 -21.00 11.73
CA TYR A 151 -1.37 -20.19 12.87
C TYR A 151 -1.90 -18.81 12.46
N GLN A 152 -2.13 -18.57 11.17
CA GLN A 152 -2.63 -17.29 10.67
C GLN A 152 -4.04 -16.97 11.20
N ILE A 153 -4.36 -15.68 11.22
CA ILE A 153 -5.70 -15.22 11.58
C ILE A 153 -6.78 -15.79 10.62
N LYS A 154 -7.96 -16.12 11.14
CA LYS A 154 -9.09 -16.62 10.34
C LYS A 154 -9.65 -15.54 9.41
N ASN A 155 -10.37 -15.98 8.38
CA ASN A 155 -11.07 -15.09 7.45
C ASN A 155 -11.99 -14.12 8.20
N ASN A 156 -11.83 -12.83 7.92
CA ASN A 156 -12.69 -11.78 8.43
C ASN A 156 -12.88 -10.69 7.36
N LEU A 157 -14.14 -10.38 7.06
CA LEU A 157 -14.51 -9.34 6.10
C LEU A 157 -14.17 -7.96 6.67
N GLN A 158 -13.51 -7.15 5.85
CA GLN A 158 -13.08 -5.81 6.19
C GLN A 158 -13.90 -4.78 5.44
N LEU A 159 -14.47 -3.85 6.19
CA LEU A 159 -15.11 -2.65 5.69
C LEU A 159 -14.50 -1.47 6.43
N ASN A 160 -13.87 -0.55 5.71
CA ASN A 160 -13.20 0.60 6.29
C ASN A 160 -13.52 1.87 5.52
N LEU A 161 -13.73 2.95 6.27
CA LEU A 161 -13.78 4.32 5.79
C LEU A 161 -12.56 5.06 6.33
N SER A 162 -12.02 5.97 5.54
CA SER A 162 -10.92 6.84 5.96
C SER A 162 -11.18 8.29 5.57
N ALA A 163 -10.68 9.20 6.39
CA ALA A 163 -10.61 10.62 6.10
C ALA A 163 -9.21 11.13 6.46
N GLU A 164 -8.62 11.92 5.58
CA GLU A 164 -7.33 12.56 5.80
C GLU A 164 -7.48 14.05 5.51
N TYR A 165 -6.95 14.89 6.40
CA TYR A 165 -6.87 16.34 6.19
C TYR A 165 -5.45 16.80 6.46
N ASN A 166 -4.86 17.47 5.47
CA ASN A 166 -3.51 18.01 5.58
C ASN A 166 -3.51 19.48 5.20
N ARG A 167 -2.64 20.28 5.82
CA ARG A 167 -2.57 21.72 5.59
C ARG A 167 -1.15 22.24 5.77
N LEU A 168 -0.67 22.99 4.79
CA LEU A 168 0.54 23.78 4.92
C LEU A 168 0.40 24.80 6.05
N LEU A 169 1.34 24.77 7.00
CA LEU A 169 1.41 25.71 8.13
C LEU A 169 2.39 26.85 7.85
N ALA A 170 3.57 26.53 7.32
CA ALA A 170 4.61 27.49 7.00
C ALA A 170 5.46 27.00 5.82
N ARG A 171 6.02 27.95 5.05
CA ARG A 171 6.94 27.66 3.95
C ARG A 171 8.02 28.73 3.85
N THR A 172 9.24 28.28 3.60
CA THR A 172 10.39 29.08 3.20
C THR A 172 10.83 28.65 1.79
N SER A 173 11.90 29.23 1.27
CA SER A 173 12.50 28.77 0.00
C SER A 173 13.15 27.39 0.09
N ALA A 174 13.51 26.91 1.29
CA ALA A 174 14.27 25.68 1.49
C ALA A 174 13.46 24.54 2.12
N ALA A 175 12.37 24.85 2.82
CA ALA A 175 11.58 23.89 3.57
C ALA A 175 10.14 24.36 3.75
N ASP A 176 9.23 23.41 3.91
CA ASP A 176 7.88 23.63 4.41
C ASP A 176 7.54 22.77 5.62
N ILE A 177 6.48 23.18 6.32
CA ILE A 177 5.93 22.51 7.50
C ILE A 177 4.44 22.35 7.25
N SER A 178 3.94 21.11 7.36
CA SER A 178 2.54 20.76 7.12
C SER A 178 1.96 20.00 8.30
N LEU A 179 0.74 20.37 8.69
CA LEU A 179 -0.10 19.55 9.57
C LEU A 179 -0.66 18.38 8.76
N ASN A 180 -0.64 17.19 9.34
CA ASN A 180 -1.26 15.99 8.79
C ASN A 180 -2.21 15.38 9.82
N THR A 181 -3.44 15.05 9.42
CA THR A 181 -4.43 14.41 10.30
C THR A 181 -5.16 13.31 9.56
N ASN A 182 -5.50 12.24 10.27
CA ASN A 182 -6.26 11.12 9.72
C ASN A 182 -7.27 10.56 10.72
N ALA A 183 -8.29 9.90 10.17
CA ALA A 183 -9.25 9.12 10.92
C ALA A 183 -9.67 7.91 10.07
N ASP A 184 -9.72 6.74 10.70
CA ASP A 184 -10.20 5.49 10.14
C ASP A 184 -11.35 4.96 11.00
N LEU A 185 -12.38 4.45 10.34
CA LEU A 185 -13.50 3.78 10.99
C LEU A 185 -13.86 2.51 10.22
N GLY A 186 -13.88 1.37 10.89
CA GLY A 186 -14.21 0.12 10.23
C GLY A 186 -13.96 -1.12 11.05
N THR A 187 -14.26 -2.27 10.47
CA THR A 187 -14.12 -3.59 11.13
C THR A 187 -12.66 -4.01 11.30
N GLY A 188 -11.75 -3.50 10.46
CA GLY A 188 -10.32 -3.86 10.51
C GLY A 188 -9.39 -2.81 11.09
N PHE A 189 -9.74 -1.55 10.91
CA PHE A 189 -8.93 -0.39 11.26
C PHE A 189 -9.87 0.66 11.80
N THR A 190 -9.61 1.09 13.03
CA THR A 190 -10.31 2.20 13.67
C THR A 190 -9.28 2.99 14.47
N GLY A 191 -9.26 4.30 14.31
CA GLY A 191 -8.31 5.16 14.97
C GLY A 191 -8.31 6.57 14.40
N ALA A 192 -7.55 7.45 15.02
CA ALA A 192 -7.28 8.79 14.51
C ALA A 192 -5.88 9.21 14.91
N GLY A 193 -5.30 10.12 14.13
CA GLY A 193 -3.94 10.58 14.31
C GLY A 193 -3.76 12.02 13.84
N ALA A 194 -2.75 12.67 14.40
CA ALA A 194 -2.28 13.99 13.99
C ALA A 194 -0.76 14.02 14.07
N GLY A 195 -0.12 14.73 13.14
CA GLY A 195 1.33 14.86 13.06
C GLY A 195 1.73 16.09 12.26
N VAL A 196 3.03 16.37 12.24
CA VAL A 196 3.63 17.45 11.47
C VAL A 196 4.77 16.87 10.65
N THR A 197 4.84 17.24 9.37
CA THR A 197 5.94 16.89 8.45
C THR A 197 6.57 18.16 7.93
#